data_AF-A0A1K1P7H6-F1
#
_entry.id   AF-A0A1K1P7H6-F1
#
_cell.length_a   1.000
_cell.length_b   1.000
_cell.length_c   1.000
_cell.angle_alpha   90.00
_cell.angle_beta   90.00
_cell.angle_gamma   90.00
#
_symmetry.space_group_name_H-M   'P 1'
#
loop_
_entity.id
_entity.type
_entity.pdbx_description
1 polymer ?
#
loop_
_entity_poly.entity_id
_entity_poly.type
_entity_poly.pdbx_seq_one_letter_code
_entity_poly.pdbx_strand_id
1 'polypeptide(L)'
;MGLSQHFSDTAVSNNKIPYYMANRLLWKWARCEGIDGCEIVRETKLSMDQAPPPLPAPPEPARRSVKRLTHKDRVNKSLDDLLPVAEALARFKKWLDTPDAPKHSEPAPTAEREKKQAIAPLDIQEIPGAMRKLSMPVSARLMERWFAGALNYSPTDKDEALCINQDGQPYPADMYDMRSIKLEWILNYPRAKAQYLALQQRQRLTTPRAVEALRKCLSRVRTPGATIDALSLCNGNLVELHNRFQFQFAGVESTFGQKLDEYLLKRLTNSGIPDDLTGALGSFNIYAAVAYAEFNREARRATVTSIYLYVRDNYTFSDKSDNQSQYLGHWNHKRVVLVPAAGAAGIASLPWLDYPVVVEGKRSRDNIYYPVRNKSFREWQQRHRRGGDFIIFSDYRCVTLPQPIEIVFS
;
A
#
# COMPACT_ATOMS: atom_id res chain seq x y z
N MET A 1 35.72 30.81 -56.55
CA MET A 1 34.62 31.81 -56.57
C MET A 1 33.33 31.00 -56.62
N GLY A 2 32.53 30.79 -55.57
CA GLY A 2 32.26 31.61 -54.40
C GLY A 2 30.74 31.85 -54.38
N LEU A 3 30.06 31.30 -53.37
CA LEU A 3 28.74 31.67 -52.75
C LEU A 3 28.08 30.40 -52.18
N SER A 4 28.39 30.04 -50.94
CA SER A 4 27.63 30.35 -49.69
C SER A 4 26.47 29.36 -49.49
N GLN A 5 26.62 28.27 -48.74
CA GLN A 5 26.40 28.21 -47.28
C GLN A 5 25.29 29.15 -46.79
N HIS A 6 24.11 28.59 -46.51
CA HIS A 6 23.39 28.72 -45.24
C HIS A 6 22.07 27.96 -45.32
N PHE A 7 22.05 26.74 -44.77
CA PHE A 7 20.92 26.26 -43.98
C PHE A 7 21.52 25.54 -42.78
N SER A 8 21.65 26.31 -41.72
CA SER A 8 22.13 25.92 -40.41
C SER A 8 21.20 24.88 -39.79
N ASP A 9 21.82 23.86 -39.20
CA ASP A 9 21.46 23.21 -37.94
C ASP A 9 20.10 23.59 -37.33
N THR A 10 19.10 22.73 -37.46
CA THR A 10 18.10 22.48 -36.38
C THR A 10 17.23 21.27 -36.74
N ALA A 11 17.81 20.07 -36.62
CA ALA A 11 17.03 18.86 -36.46
C ALA A 11 17.75 17.94 -35.47
N VAL A 12 17.88 18.40 -34.22
CA VAL A 12 18.10 17.48 -33.11
C VAL A 12 16.86 16.60 -33.05
N SER A 13 16.97 15.36 -33.54
CA SER A 13 15.95 14.33 -33.39
C SER A 13 15.70 14.14 -31.90
N ASN A 14 14.61 14.73 -31.39
CA ASN A 14 14.33 14.77 -29.96
C ASN A 14 13.73 13.41 -29.55
N ASN A 15 14.59 12.39 -29.39
CA ASN A 15 14.25 11.01 -28.97
C ASN A 15 13.81 10.90 -27.49
N LYS A 16 13.30 11.99 -26.90
CA LYS A 16 12.93 12.06 -25.49
C LYS A 16 11.51 11.55 -25.28
N ILE A 17 11.31 10.77 -24.22
CA ILE A 17 10.05 10.10 -23.91
C ILE A 17 9.20 11.03 -23.03
N PRO A 18 7.92 11.26 -23.35
CA PRO A 18 7.02 12.01 -22.48
C PRO A 18 6.82 11.31 -21.13
N TYR A 19 6.81 12.10 -20.06
CA TYR A 19 6.49 11.60 -18.72
C TYR A 19 5.67 12.62 -17.93
N TYR A 20 5.15 12.20 -16.79
CA TYR A 20 4.42 13.05 -15.85
C TYR A 20 5.15 13.11 -14.52
N MET A 21 5.32 14.33 -14.02
CA MET A 21 5.89 14.60 -12.71
C MET A 21 4.89 15.30 -11.80
N ALA A 22 4.99 15.04 -10.51
CA ALA A 22 4.19 15.71 -9.50
C ALA A 22 4.50 17.22 -9.45
N ASN A 23 3.55 18.07 -9.85
CA ASN A 23 3.58 19.49 -9.53
C ASN A 23 3.09 19.67 -8.09
N ARG A 24 4.02 19.94 -7.17
CA ARG A 24 3.73 20.07 -5.73
C ARG A 24 2.92 21.30 -5.37
N LEU A 25 2.92 22.35 -6.21
CA LEU A 25 2.16 23.57 -5.96
C LEU A 25 0.66 23.36 -6.27
N LEU A 26 0.37 22.68 -7.37
CA LEU A 26 -1.01 22.42 -7.83
C LEU A 26 -1.56 21.06 -7.42
N TRP A 27 -0.73 20.21 -6.79
CA TRP A 27 -0.99 18.81 -6.48
C TRP A 27 -1.55 18.00 -7.67
N LYS A 28 -1.02 18.27 -8.87
CA LYS A 28 -1.45 17.67 -10.15
C LYS A 28 -0.26 17.14 -10.92
N TRP A 29 -0.53 16.19 -11.82
CA TRP A 29 0.47 15.73 -12.77
C TRP A 29 0.76 16.82 -13.80
N ALA A 30 2.03 17.21 -13.91
CA ALA A 30 2.53 18.05 -15.00
C ALA A 30 3.17 17.15 -16.05
N ARG A 31 2.75 17.34 -17.32
CA ARG A 31 3.32 16.62 -18.46
C ARG A 31 4.64 17.29 -18.87
N CYS A 32 5.68 16.49 -19.03
CA CYS A 32 7.00 16.89 -19.51
C CYS A 32 7.26 16.18 -20.85
N GLU A 33 7.55 16.94 -21.91
CA GLU A 33 7.73 16.44 -23.27
C GLU A 33 8.68 17.32 -24.10
N GLY A 34 9.01 16.88 -25.31
CA GLY A 34 9.96 17.59 -26.16
C GLY A 34 11.33 17.64 -25.48
N ILE A 35 11.92 18.84 -25.37
CA ILE A 35 13.25 19.05 -24.76
C ILE A 35 13.31 18.63 -23.29
N ASP A 36 12.17 18.65 -22.60
CA ASP A 36 12.04 18.33 -21.18
C ASP A 36 11.64 16.88 -20.93
N GLY A 37 11.49 16.06 -21.98
CA GLY A 37 11.20 14.63 -21.87
C GLY A 37 12.35 13.84 -21.21
N CYS A 38 12.07 12.59 -20.83
CA CYS A 38 13.04 11.72 -20.19
C CYS A 38 13.82 10.87 -21.21
N GLU A 39 14.97 10.36 -20.79
CA GLU A 39 15.84 9.49 -21.60
C GLU A 39 16.04 8.15 -20.89
N ILE A 40 16.19 7.08 -21.66
CA ILE A 40 16.42 5.73 -21.12
C ILE A 40 17.86 5.62 -20.58
N VAL A 41 18.01 5.05 -19.39
CA VAL A 41 19.29 4.69 -18.77
C VAL A 41 19.39 3.17 -18.75
N ARG A 42 20.34 2.60 -19.51
CA ARG A 42 20.51 1.14 -19.65
C ARG A 42 21.56 0.56 -18.71
N GLU A 43 22.39 1.41 -18.14
CA GLU A 43 23.57 1.05 -17.35
C GLU A 43 23.24 0.76 -15.87
N THR A 44 21.97 0.84 -15.48
CA THR A 44 21.51 0.63 -14.10
C THR A 44 20.17 -0.10 -14.07
N LYS A 45 19.84 -0.69 -12.93
CA LYS A 45 18.57 -1.38 -12.68
C LYS A 45 18.13 -1.19 -11.22
N LEU A 46 16.86 -1.47 -10.94
CA LEU A 46 16.34 -1.47 -9.59
C LEU A 46 17.13 -2.48 -8.73
N SER A 47 17.58 -2.03 -7.57
CA SER A 47 18.28 -2.89 -6.59
C SER A 47 17.27 -3.63 -5.71
N MET A 48 17.64 -4.86 -5.38
CA MET A 48 16.94 -5.73 -4.44
C MET A 48 17.93 -6.28 -3.40
N ASP A 49 19.06 -5.61 -3.18
CA ASP A 49 20.21 -6.15 -2.46
C ASP A 49 20.15 -5.86 -0.96
N GLN A 50 19.42 -4.82 -0.54
CA GLN A 50 19.30 -4.48 0.87
C GLN A 50 18.67 -5.64 1.66
N ALA A 51 19.28 -5.97 2.80
CA ALA A 51 18.79 -7.04 3.67
C ALA A 51 17.38 -6.72 4.20
N PRO A 52 16.50 -7.72 4.34
CA PRO A 52 15.16 -7.51 4.88
C PRO A 52 15.18 -6.91 6.28
N PRO A 53 14.17 -6.10 6.66
CA PRO A 53 14.04 -5.62 8.03
C PRO A 53 13.88 -6.80 9.00
N PRO A 54 14.23 -6.64 10.29
CA PRO A 54 13.98 -7.66 11.29
C PRO A 54 12.47 -7.97 11.37
N LEU A 55 12.12 -9.22 11.69
CA LEU A 55 10.73 -9.60 11.92
C LEU A 55 10.16 -8.81 13.12
N PRO A 56 8.87 -8.46 13.10
CA PRO A 56 8.22 -7.88 14.27
C PRO A 56 8.39 -8.82 15.47
N ALA A 57 8.75 -8.26 16.63
CA ALA A 57 8.80 -9.03 17.86
C ALA A 57 7.40 -9.63 18.13
N PRO A 58 7.31 -10.88 18.62
CA PRO A 58 6.05 -11.45 19.07
C PRO A 58 5.38 -10.49 20.07
N PRO A 59 4.05 -10.32 20.03
CA PRO A 59 3.37 -9.50 21.03
C PRO A 59 3.71 -10.05 22.42
N GLU A 60 4.29 -9.22 23.29
CA GLU A 60 4.57 -9.62 24.67
C GLU A 60 3.28 -10.17 25.29
N PRO A 61 3.34 -11.32 26.00
CA PRO A 61 2.18 -11.82 26.72
C PRO A 61 1.67 -10.71 27.63
N ALA A 62 0.38 -10.39 27.49
CA ALA A 62 -0.26 -9.29 28.22
C ALA A 62 0.10 -9.39 29.70
N ARG A 63 1.02 -8.52 30.16
CA ARG A 63 1.35 -8.43 31.58
C ARG A 63 0.06 -8.08 32.30
N ARG A 64 -0.42 -9.02 33.12
CA ARG A 64 -1.52 -8.80 34.07
C ARG A 64 -1.29 -7.46 34.74
N SER A 65 -2.31 -6.61 34.69
CA SER A 65 -2.33 -5.27 35.25
C SER A 65 -1.78 -5.26 36.68
N VAL A 66 -0.59 -4.68 36.85
CA VAL A 66 -0.07 -4.36 38.18
C VAL A 66 -0.68 -3.03 38.61
N LYS A 67 -1.16 -3.03 39.86
CA LYS A 67 -1.94 -1.99 40.53
C LYS A 67 -1.40 -0.57 40.32
N ARG A 68 -2.35 0.37 40.26
CA ARG A 68 -2.19 1.82 40.14
C ARG A 68 -1.26 2.37 41.24
N LEU A 69 -0.06 2.80 40.87
CA LEU A 69 0.86 3.53 41.76
C LEU A 69 0.36 4.97 41.94
N THR A 70 0.34 5.43 43.18
CA THR A 70 -0.13 6.75 43.59
C THR A 70 0.93 7.84 43.35
N HIS A 71 0.48 9.09 43.27
CA HIS A 71 1.21 10.30 42.88
C HIS A 71 2.49 10.65 43.70
N LYS A 72 2.85 9.84 44.71
CA LYS A 72 4.07 9.99 45.51
C LYS A 72 5.27 9.17 45.01
N ASP A 73 5.07 8.21 44.12
CA ASP A 73 6.16 7.38 43.55
C ASP A 73 6.79 7.98 42.28
N ARG A 74 6.30 9.15 41.84
CA ARG A 74 6.65 9.77 40.55
C ARG A 74 7.84 10.74 40.59
N VAL A 75 8.43 10.99 41.76
CA VAL A 75 9.49 11.99 41.93
C VAL A 75 10.88 11.38 42.17
N ASN A 76 10.97 10.12 42.62
CA ASN A 76 12.27 9.47 42.87
C ASN A 76 12.79 8.61 41.72
N LYS A 77 12.08 8.53 40.59
CA LYS A 77 12.46 7.70 39.43
C LYS A 77 13.15 8.47 38.30
N SER A 78 13.27 9.79 38.39
CA SER A 78 13.85 10.63 37.33
C SER A 78 15.36 10.87 37.46
N LEU A 79 16.01 10.31 38.49
CA LEU A 79 17.46 10.49 38.71
C LEU A 79 18.29 9.23 38.39
N ASP A 80 17.70 8.02 38.42
CA ASP A 80 18.42 6.77 38.10
C ASP A 80 18.48 6.45 36.58
N ASP A 81 17.66 7.10 35.75
CA ASP A 81 17.58 6.83 34.30
C ASP A 81 18.56 7.67 33.44
N LEU A 82 19.43 8.47 34.06
CA LEU A 82 20.46 9.27 33.35
C LEU A 82 21.84 8.60 33.28
N LEU A 83 22.06 7.53 34.05
CA LEU A 83 23.33 6.79 34.08
C LEU A 83 23.63 5.96 32.81
N PRO A 84 22.67 5.28 32.16
CA PRO A 84 22.98 4.44 30.98
C PRO A 84 23.22 5.25 29.68
N VAL A 85 22.70 6.48 29.61
CA VAL A 85 22.86 7.36 28.43
C VAL A 85 24.26 7.97 28.39
N ALA A 86 24.88 8.21 29.55
CA ALA A 86 26.25 8.72 29.66
C ALA A 86 27.29 7.66 29.26
N GLU A 87 27.08 6.39 29.59
CA GLU A 87 27.98 5.29 29.19
C GLU A 87 27.94 5.01 27.68
N ALA A 88 26.76 5.13 27.05
CA ALA A 88 26.60 4.95 25.61
C ALA A 88 27.33 6.04 24.80
N LEU A 89 27.29 7.29 25.26
CA LEU A 89 27.99 8.41 24.62
C LEU A 89 29.52 8.35 24.84
N ALA A 90 29.98 7.86 26.00
CA ALA A 90 31.40 7.66 26.27
C ALA A 90 32.02 6.56 25.38
N ARG A 91 31.27 5.48 25.09
CA ARG A 91 31.72 4.41 24.18
C ARG A 91 31.77 4.87 22.72
N PHE A 92 30.82 5.70 22.30
CA PHE A 92 30.82 6.27 20.95
C PHE A 92 31.97 7.26 20.74
N LYS A 93 32.31 8.07 21.75
CA LYS A 93 33.48 8.96 21.70
C LYS A 93 34.80 8.18 21.68
N LYS A 94 34.90 7.08 22.43
CA LYS A 94 36.09 6.22 22.45
C LYS A 94 36.33 5.48 21.12
N TRP A 95 35.26 5.20 20.37
CA TRP A 95 35.35 4.65 19.01
C TRP A 95 35.85 5.69 17.99
N LEU A 96 35.43 6.96 18.12
CA LEU A 96 35.92 8.05 17.25
C LEU A 96 37.38 8.44 17.51
N ASP A 97 37.90 8.20 18.71
CA ASP A 97 39.25 8.58 19.13
C ASP A 97 40.30 7.44 18.99
N THR A 98 39.98 6.34 18.30
CA THR A 98 40.96 5.25 18.06
C THR A 98 41.76 5.51 16.78
N PRO A 99 43.10 5.63 16.82
CA PRO A 99 43.89 5.88 15.61
C PRO A 99 43.97 4.62 14.72
N ASP A 100 43.92 4.85 13.40
CA ASP A 100 44.00 3.80 12.37
C ASP A 100 45.29 2.97 12.46
N ALA A 101 45.15 1.66 12.28
CA ALA A 101 46.26 0.71 12.15
C ALA A 101 47.14 1.00 10.91
N PRO A 102 48.45 0.70 10.95
CA PRO A 102 49.43 1.26 10.02
C PRO A 102 49.31 0.75 8.58
N LYS A 103 49.51 1.68 7.65
CA LYS A 103 49.62 1.49 6.20
C LYS A 103 50.80 0.59 5.85
N HIS A 104 50.55 -0.49 5.11
CA HIS A 104 51.58 -1.13 4.30
C HIS A 104 51.68 -0.42 2.93
N SER A 105 52.93 -0.30 2.50
CA SER A 105 53.50 0.51 1.44
C SER A 105 52.91 0.34 0.04
N GLU A 106 52.73 1.48 -0.61
CA GLU A 106 52.46 1.71 -2.02
C GLU A 106 53.69 1.38 -2.91
N PRO A 107 53.47 0.88 -4.14
CA PRO A 107 54.28 1.27 -5.28
C PRO A 107 53.46 2.18 -6.21
N ALA A 108 54.02 3.34 -6.55
CA ALA A 108 53.47 4.34 -7.47
C ALA A 108 53.62 3.91 -8.95
N PRO A 109 53.14 4.72 -9.91
CA PRO A 109 51.75 4.99 -10.25
C PRO A 109 51.43 4.47 -11.66
N THR A 110 50.24 3.95 -11.92
CA THR A 110 49.84 3.62 -13.30
C THR A 110 48.40 4.02 -13.55
N ALA A 111 48.28 5.05 -14.39
CA ALA A 111 47.09 5.51 -15.10
C ALA A 111 45.87 5.84 -14.22
N GLU A 112 45.60 7.14 -14.09
CA GLU A 112 44.26 7.68 -13.83
C GLU A 112 43.27 7.06 -14.82
N ARG A 113 42.66 5.93 -14.44
CA ARG A 113 41.34 5.58 -14.93
C ARG A 113 40.38 6.44 -14.14
N GLU A 114 39.75 7.39 -14.83
CA GLU A 114 38.55 8.06 -14.38
C GLU A 114 37.58 7.02 -13.78
N LYS A 115 37.57 6.87 -12.45
CA LYS A 115 36.48 6.20 -11.76
C LYS A 115 35.27 7.10 -11.93
N LYS A 116 34.51 6.93 -13.02
CA LYS A 116 33.10 7.34 -13.06
C LYS A 116 32.49 6.85 -11.75
N GLN A 117 32.19 7.75 -10.82
CA GLN A 117 31.47 7.40 -9.59
C GLN A 117 30.20 6.67 -10.02
N ALA A 118 30.13 5.36 -9.74
CA ALA A 118 28.96 4.56 -10.06
C ALA A 118 27.81 5.09 -9.20
N ILE A 119 26.79 5.66 -9.85
CA ILE A 119 25.61 6.18 -9.16
C ILE A 119 24.89 4.98 -8.54
N ALA A 120 24.83 4.93 -7.21
CA ALA A 120 24.17 3.83 -6.52
C ALA A 120 22.69 3.74 -6.96
N PRO A 121 22.18 2.55 -7.33
CA PRO A 121 20.80 2.35 -7.74
C PRO A 121 19.82 2.56 -6.59
N LEU A 122 18.54 2.74 -6.92
CA LEU A 122 17.45 2.71 -5.94
C LEU A 122 17.26 1.27 -5.46
N ASP A 123 17.28 1.02 -4.15
CA ASP A 123 16.75 -0.22 -3.61
C ASP A 123 15.23 -0.13 -3.43
N ILE A 124 14.51 -1.20 -3.75
CA ILE A 124 13.04 -1.24 -3.62
C ILE A 124 12.56 -0.88 -2.20
N GLN A 125 13.37 -1.18 -1.18
CA GLN A 125 13.06 -0.85 0.22
C GLN A 125 13.18 0.65 0.54
N GLU A 126 13.66 1.48 -0.38
CA GLU A 126 13.69 2.94 -0.23
C GLU A 126 12.37 3.62 -0.63
N ILE A 127 11.46 2.88 -1.30
CA ILE A 127 10.15 3.41 -1.75
C ILE A 127 9.33 4.01 -0.60
N PRO A 128 9.21 3.38 0.59
CA PRO A 128 8.52 4.00 1.72
C PRO A 128 9.07 5.38 2.12
N GLY A 129 10.39 5.58 2.00
CA GLY A 129 11.02 6.87 2.22
C GLY A 129 10.59 7.92 1.19
N ALA A 130 10.43 7.54 -0.08
CA ALA A 130 9.87 8.39 -1.11
C ALA A 130 8.38 8.70 -0.86
N MET A 131 7.59 7.71 -0.44
CA MET A 131 6.17 7.89 -0.11
C MET A 131 5.96 8.94 0.98
N ARG A 132 6.76 8.95 2.05
CA ARG A 132 6.69 9.99 3.11
C ARG A 132 6.97 11.39 2.57
N LYS A 133 7.93 11.53 1.64
CA LYS A 133 8.24 12.81 0.97
C LYS A 133 7.13 13.29 0.04
N LEU A 134 6.27 12.38 -0.40
CA LEU A 134 5.05 12.62 -1.16
C LEU A 134 3.80 12.75 -0.28
N SER A 135 3.96 12.98 1.03
CA SER A 135 2.84 13.09 1.97
C SER A 135 1.94 11.85 2.03
N MET A 136 2.53 10.66 1.85
CA MET A 136 1.87 9.36 1.97
C MET A 136 2.40 8.53 3.15
N PRO A 137 2.29 8.99 4.40
CA PRO A 137 2.87 8.31 5.57
C PRO A 137 2.19 6.98 5.92
N VAL A 138 0.89 6.83 5.71
CA VAL A 138 0.17 5.58 5.99
C VAL A 138 0.54 4.52 4.97
N SER A 139 0.59 4.89 3.69
CA SER A 139 1.04 4.02 2.61
C SER A 139 2.47 3.53 2.83
N ALA A 140 3.37 4.43 3.22
CA ALA A 140 4.75 4.09 3.57
C ALA A 140 4.81 3.04 4.69
N ARG A 141 4.02 3.23 5.75
CA ARG A 141 3.97 2.30 6.89
C ARG A 141 3.46 0.92 6.50
N LEU A 142 2.44 0.83 5.64
CA LEU A 142 1.93 -0.46 5.17
C LEU A 142 2.95 -1.19 4.29
N MET A 143 3.68 -0.45 3.45
CA MET A 143 4.74 -1.03 2.62
C MET A 143 5.93 -1.49 3.48
N GLU A 144 6.33 -0.72 4.49
CA GLU A 144 7.34 -1.13 5.47
C GLU A 144 6.91 -2.40 6.23
N ARG A 145 5.64 -2.46 6.64
CA ARG A 145 5.06 -3.66 7.25
C ARG A 145 5.14 -4.85 6.30
N TRP A 146 4.83 -4.68 5.02
CA TRP A 146 4.95 -5.73 4.02
C TRP A 146 6.39 -6.24 3.95
N PHE A 147 7.38 -5.37 3.77
CA PHE A 147 8.82 -5.76 3.73
C PHE A 147 9.29 -6.44 5.03
N ALA A 148 8.83 -5.95 6.18
CA ALA A 148 9.13 -6.55 7.49
C ALA A 148 8.35 -7.86 7.74
N GLY A 149 7.37 -8.20 6.93
CA GLY A 149 6.54 -9.39 7.10
C GLY A 149 7.32 -10.70 6.94
N ALA A 150 6.82 -11.75 7.61
CA ALA A 150 7.17 -13.12 7.25
C ALA A 150 6.65 -13.44 5.84
N LEU A 151 7.24 -14.44 5.18
CA LEU A 151 6.82 -14.84 3.84
C LEU A 151 5.34 -15.25 3.86
N ASN A 152 4.51 -14.52 3.12
CA ASN A 152 3.10 -14.85 2.94
C ASN A 152 2.64 -14.33 1.58
N TYR A 153 2.08 -15.20 0.75
CA TYR A 153 1.42 -14.81 -0.50
C TYR A 153 0.44 -15.88 -0.96
N SER A 154 -0.57 -15.48 -1.73
CA SER A 154 -1.51 -16.40 -2.36
C SER A 154 -1.03 -16.80 -3.75
N PRO A 155 -0.92 -18.09 -4.10
CA PRO A 155 -0.49 -18.52 -5.44
C PRO A 155 -1.49 -18.21 -6.55
N THR A 156 -2.78 -18.16 -6.24
CA THR A 156 -3.86 -17.92 -7.21
C THR A 156 -4.86 -16.89 -6.72
N ASP A 157 -5.63 -16.28 -7.63
CA ASP A 157 -6.73 -15.36 -7.30
C ASP A 157 -7.77 -16.01 -6.38
N LYS A 158 -8.00 -17.32 -6.55
CA LYS A 158 -8.92 -18.09 -5.71
C LYS A 158 -8.36 -18.24 -4.29
N ASP A 159 -7.07 -18.53 -4.17
CA ASP A 159 -6.40 -18.63 -2.86
C ASP A 159 -6.42 -17.28 -2.16
N GLU A 160 -6.22 -16.18 -2.90
CA GLU A 160 -6.25 -14.84 -2.34
C GLU A 160 -7.64 -14.44 -1.83
N ALA A 161 -8.69 -14.78 -2.58
CA ALA A 161 -10.07 -14.58 -2.15
C ALA A 161 -10.41 -15.37 -0.88
N LEU A 162 -9.74 -16.52 -0.66
CA LEU A 162 -9.92 -17.39 0.50
C LEU A 162 -8.88 -17.14 1.61
N CYS A 163 -7.96 -16.20 1.42
CA CYS A 163 -6.82 -15.97 2.32
C CYS A 163 -6.00 -17.25 2.57
N ILE A 164 -5.65 -17.97 1.49
CA ILE A 164 -4.81 -19.18 1.53
C ILE A 164 -3.39 -18.82 1.06
N ASN A 165 -2.39 -19.17 1.86
CA ASN A 165 -1.00 -18.84 1.62
C ASN A 165 -0.29 -19.85 0.68
N GLN A 166 1.00 -19.62 0.46
CA GLN A 166 1.84 -20.42 -0.44
C GLN A 166 1.97 -21.89 -0.04
N ASP A 167 1.68 -22.21 1.23
CA ASP A 167 1.75 -23.56 1.79
C ASP A 167 0.37 -24.24 1.81
N GLY A 168 -0.64 -23.63 1.18
CA GLY A 168 -2.02 -24.13 1.15
C GLY A 168 -2.75 -23.98 2.48
N GLN A 169 -2.24 -23.16 3.40
CA GLN A 169 -2.83 -22.93 4.71
C GLN A 169 -3.57 -21.58 4.77
N PRO A 170 -4.61 -21.43 5.61
CA PRO A 170 -5.18 -20.12 5.88
C PRO A 170 -4.11 -19.15 6.39
N TYR A 171 -4.26 -17.87 6.05
CA TYR A 171 -3.37 -16.81 6.53
C TYR A 171 -3.27 -16.83 8.06
N PRO A 172 -2.07 -16.79 8.63
CA PRO A 172 -1.90 -16.77 10.08
C PRO A 172 -2.39 -15.44 10.68
N ALA A 173 -2.64 -15.43 11.99
CA ALA A 173 -3.28 -14.30 12.66
C ALA A 173 -2.48 -12.98 12.56
N ASP A 174 -1.16 -13.04 12.41
CA ASP A 174 -0.28 -11.89 12.23
C ASP A 174 -0.36 -11.27 10.83
N MET A 175 -0.94 -11.97 9.86
CA MET A 175 -1.27 -11.48 8.50
C MET A 175 -2.63 -10.78 8.44
N TYR A 176 -3.23 -10.46 9.59
CA TYR A 176 -4.41 -9.60 9.70
C TYR A 176 -4.06 -8.31 10.44
N ASP A 177 -4.04 -7.20 9.72
CA ASP A 177 -3.82 -5.87 10.28
C ASP A 177 -5.15 -5.21 10.64
N MET A 178 -5.45 -5.18 11.93
CA MET A 178 -6.69 -4.62 12.50
C MET A 178 -6.47 -3.21 13.08
N ARG A 179 -5.28 -2.61 12.91
CA ARG A 179 -4.86 -1.43 13.68
C ARG A 179 -4.32 -0.29 12.83
N SER A 180 -3.63 -0.58 11.73
CA SER A 180 -2.91 0.44 10.95
C SER A 180 -3.82 1.43 10.24
N ILE A 181 -5.05 1.04 9.93
CA ILE A 181 -6.04 1.86 9.22
C ILE A 181 -7.26 2.05 10.11
N LYS A 182 -7.66 3.30 10.29
CA LYS A 182 -8.89 3.66 10.98
C LYS A 182 -9.94 4.15 9.99
N LEU A 183 -11.18 3.77 10.22
CA LEU A 183 -12.33 4.18 9.42
C LEU A 183 -12.48 5.70 9.46
N GLU A 184 -12.23 6.35 10.60
CA GLU A 184 -12.22 7.81 10.69
C GLU A 184 -11.20 8.46 9.74
N TRP A 185 -10.01 7.88 9.61
CA TRP A 185 -8.97 8.37 8.69
C TRP A 185 -9.43 8.22 7.24
N ILE A 186 -10.02 7.07 6.88
CA ILE A 186 -10.62 6.84 5.56
C ILE A 186 -11.71 7.87 5.27
N LEU A 187 -12.55 8.21 6.24
CA LEU A 187 -13.68 9.13 6.07
C LEU A 187 -13.28 10.61 5.96
N ASN A 188 -12.01 10.95 6.19
CA ASN A 188 -11.48 12.28 5.87
C ASN A 188 -11.35 12.51 4.36
N TYR A 189 -11.36 11.45 3.55
CA TYR A 189 -11.30 11.54 2.09
C TYR A 189 -12.72 11.63 1.51
N PRO A 190 -13.07 12.72 0.79
CA PRO A 190 -14.44 12.96 0.31
C PRO A 190 -15.01 11.81 -0.53
N ARG A 191 -14.19 11.17 -1.37
CA ARG A 191 -14.61 10.03 -2.20
C ARG A 191 -15.02 8.81 -1.38
N ALA A 192 -14.30 8.52 -0.30
CA ALA A 192 -14.62 7.40 0.58
C ALA A 192 -15.84 7.73 1.45
N LYS A 193 -15.90 8.96 1.97
CA LYS A 193 -17.07 9.46 2.72
C LYS A 193 -18.36 9.40 1.91
N ALA A 194 -18.31 9.76 0.63
CA ALA A 194 -19.46 9.68 -0.26
C ALA A 194 -19.98 8.24 -0.40
N GLN A 195 -19.10 7.25 -0.61
CA GLN A 195 -19.49 5.84 -0.69
C GLN A 195 -19.97 5.29 0.65
N TYR A 196 -19.36 5.71 1.78
CA TYR A 196 -19.80 5.35 3.13
C TYR A 196 -21.23 5.82 3.42
N LEU A 197 -21.57 7.05 3.03
CA LEU A 197 -22.93 7.59 3.19
C LEU A 197 -23.90 6.94 2.22
N ALA A 198 -23.50 6.70 0.97
CA ALA A 198 -24.33 6.02 0.00
C ALA A 198 -24.69 4.59 0.43
N LEU A 199 -23.74 3.86 1.02
CA LEU A 199 -23.95 2.49 1.49
C LEU A 199 -24.97 2.39 2.64
N GLN A 200 -25.27 3.48 3.34
CA GLN A 200 -26.31 3.51 4.38
C GLN A 200 -27.72 3.71 3.80
N GLN A 201 -27.85 4.05 2.52
CA GLN A 201 -29.14 4.26 1.89
C GLN A 201 -29.87 2.94 1.70
N ARG A 202 -31.17 2.93 2.00
CA ARG A 202 -32.03 1.74 1.88
C ARG A 202 -31.92 1.10 0.50
N GLN A 203 -31.95 1.89 -0.57
CA GLN A 203 -31.89 1.39 -1.95
C GLN A 203 -30.60 0.60 -2.23
N ARG A 204 -29.49 0.95 -1.56
CA ARG A 204 -28.23 0.20 -1.67
C ARG A 204 -28.25 -1.08 -0.83
N LEU A 205 -28.86 -1.03 0.35
CA LEU A 205 -28.92 -2.17 1.27
C LEU A 205 -30.00 -3.21 0.89
N THR A 206 -30.99 -2.84 0.07
CA THR A 206 -32.11 -3.73 -0.31
C THR A 206 -32.09 -4.10 -1.80
N THR A 207 -30.93 -4.08 -2.45
CA THR A 207 -30.80 -4.64 -3.80
C THR A 207 -31.15 -6.15 -3.79
N PRO A 208 -31.61 -6.74 -4.91
CA PRO A 208 -31.95 -8.17 -4.94
C PRO A 208 -30.80 -9.08 -4.45
N ARG A 209 -29.55 -8.74 -4.82
CA ARG A 209 -28.35 -9.46 -4.36
C ARG A 209 -28.12 -9.31 -2.86
N ALA A 210 -28.32 -8.11 -2.31
CA ALA A 210 -28.17 -7.86 -0.87
C ALA A 210 -29.24 -8.59 -0.05
N VAL A 211 -30.50 -8.59 -0.52
CA VAL A 211 -31.60 -9.34 0.12
C VAL A 211 -31.32 -10.83 0.11
N GLU A 212 -30.80 -11.37 -1.00
CA GLU A 212 -30.42 -12.78 -1.07
C GLU A 212 -29.24 -13.12 -0.14
N ALA A 213 -28.22 -12.27 -0.09
CA ALA A 213 -27.11 -12.42 0.85
C ALA A 213 -27.59 -12.37 2.32
N LEU A 214 -28.49 -11.45 2.65
CA LEU A 214 -29.13 -11.37 3.97
C LEU A 214 -29.93 -12.64 4.30
N ARG A 215 -30.73 -13.14 3.34
CA ARG A 215 -31.47 -14.40 3.51
C ARG A 215 -30.51 -15.57 3.79
N LYS A 216 -29.41 -15.65 3.04
CA LYS A 216 -28.41 -16.70 3.20
C LYS A 216 -27.66 -16.63 4.54
N CYS A 217 -27.30 -15.44 5.02
CA CYS A 217 -26.60 -15.32 6.30
C CYS A 217 -27.54 -15.56 7.49
N LEU A 218 -28.74 -14.98 7.47
CA LEU A 218 -29.70 -15.08 8.57
C LEU A 218 -30.34 -16.47 8.67
N SER A 219 -30.49 -17.20 7.57
CA SER A 219 -31.06 -18.56 7.60
C SER A 219 -30.26 -19.53 8.47
N ARG A 220 -28.94 -19.31 8.59
CA ARG A 220 -28.01 -20.15 9.37
C ARG A 220 -28.10 -19.93 10.89
N VAL A 221 -28.75 -18.86 11.31
CA VAL A 221 -28.83 -18.43 12.73
C VAL A 221 -30.27 -18.21 13.19
N ARG A 222 -31.24 -18.77 12.46
CA ARG A 222 -32.67 -18.66 12.76
C ARG A 222 -32.94 -19.16 14.18
N THR A 223 -33.42 -18.24 15.01
CA THR A 223 -33.73 -18.53 16.41
C THR A 223 -35.10 -17.93 16.74
N PRO A 224 -36.13 -18.74 16.98
CA PRO A 224 -37.49 -18.29 17.31
C PRO A 224 -37.56 -17.20 18.37
N GLY A 225 -38.13 -16.05 18.02
CA GLY A 225 -38.38 -14.95 18.96
C GLY A 225 -37.12 -14.29 19.56
N ALA A 226 -35.94 -14.57 19.01
CA ALA A 226 -34.67 -14.05 19.54
C ALA A 226 -34.13 -12.88 18.72
N THR A 227 -33.43 -12.00 19.42
CA THR A 227 -32.56 -11.00 18.81
C THR A 227 -31.16 -11.57 18.73
N ILE A 228 -30.54 -11.50 17.56
CA ILE A 228 -29.14 -11.87 17.38
C ILE A 228 -28.25 -10.62 17.42
N ASP A 229 -27.11 -10.76 18.07
CA ASP A 229 -25.93 -9.90 17.91
C ASP A 229 -24.91 -10.69 17.08
N ALA A 230 -24.72 -10.28 15.84
CA ALA A 230 -23.86 -10.97 14.89
C ALA A 230 -22.39 -10.98 15.32
N LEU A 231 -21.91 -9.92 15.98
CA LEU A 231 -20.52 -9.86 16.43
C LEU A 231 -20.29 -10.76 17.65
N SER A 232 -21.25 -10.80 18.57
CA SER A 232 -21.23 -11.74 19.70
C SER A 232 -21.27 -13.21 19.23
N LEU A 233 -22.06 -13.54 18.20
CA LEU A 233 -22.06 -14.87 17.55
C LEU A 233 -20.74 -15.24 16.87
N CYS A 234 -19.89 -14.23 16.61
CA CYS A 234 -18.55 -14.38 16.06
C CYS A 234 -17.45 -14.23 17.12
N ASN A 235 -17.78 -14.25 18.42
CA ASN A 235 -16.83 -14.06 19.53
C ASN A 235 -16.00 -12.77 19.40
N GLY A 236 -16.59 -11.70 18.85
CA GLY A 236 -15.87 -10.44 18.62
C GLY A 236 -14.89 -10.47 17.43
N ASN A 237 -14.85 -11.54 16.65
CA ASN A 237 -13.93 -11.68 15.51
C ASN A 237 -14.51 -11.06 14.24
N LEU A 238 -13.88 -9.98 13.78
CA LEU A 238 -14.30 -9.24 12.59
C LEU A 238 -14.12 -10.04 11.28
N VAL A 239 -13.13 -10.92 11.20
CA VAL A 239 -12.92 -11.81 10.04
C VAL A 239 -14.10 -12.78 9.92
N GLU A 240 -14.51 -13.37 11.04
CA GLU A 240 -15.65 -14.28 11.09
C GLU A 240 -16.97 -13.55 10.81
N LEU A 241 -17.13 -12.33 11.34
CA LEU A 241 -18.26 -11.45 11.00
C LEU A 241 -18.33 -11.18 9.49
N HIS A 242 -17.19 -10.87 8.87
CA HIS A 242 -17.10 -10.65 7.43
C HIS A 242 -17.52 -11.89 6.65
N ASN A 243 -17.00 -13.06 7.01
CA ASN A 243 -17.28 -14.31 6.31
C ASN A 243 -18.75 -14.77 6.44
N ARG A 244 -19.39 -14.47 7.57
CA ARG A 244 -20.73 -14.99 7.88
C ARG A 244 -21.87 -14.02 7.66
N PHE A 245 -21.65 -12.73 7.91
CA PHE A 245 -22.72 -11.73 8.01
C PHE A 245 -22.57 -10.54 7.06
N GLN A 246 -21.48 -10.47 6.29
CA GLN A 246 -21.37 -9.49 5.20
C GLN A 246 -22.43 -9.77 4.13
N PHE A 247 -23.10 -8.71 3.68
CA PHE A 247 -24.19 -8.84 2.71
C PHE A 247 -24.19 -7.77 1.62
N GLN A 248 -23.50 -6.64 1.82
CA GLN A 248 -23.37 -5.59 0.82
C GLN A 248 -21.99 -4.90 0.91
N PHE A 249 -21.56 -4.26 -0.17
CA PHE A 249 -20.39 -3.41 -0.20
C PHE A 249 -20.54 -2.23 -1.17
N ALA A 250 -19.68 -1.22 -1.02
CA ALA A 250 -19.55 -0.10 -1.94
C ALA A 250 -18.06 0.10 -2.28
N GLY A 251 -17.75 0.08 -3.57
CA GLY A 251 -16.38 0.30 -4.07
C GLY A 251 -15.99 1.77 -4.04
N VAL A 252 -14.79 2.03 -3.53
CA VAL A 252 -14.09 3.31 -3.62
C VAL A 252 -12.99 3.13 -4.67
N GLU A 253 -13.27 3.52 -5.91
CA GLU A 253 -12.28 3.41 -6.97
C GLU A 253 -11.11 4.37 -6.73
N SER A 254 -9.90 3.82 -6.80
CA SER A 254 -8.70 4.65 -6.89
C SER A 254 -8.39 5.05 -8.32
N THR A 255 -7.52 6.04 -8.42
CA THR A 255 -7.19 6.71 -9.66
C THR A 255 -5.90 6.21 -10.30
N PHE A 256 -5.17 5.30 -9.65
CA PHE A 256 -3.77 5.04 -10.01
C PHE A 256 -3.52 3.71 -10.74
N GLY A 257 -3.97 2.57 -10.20
CA GLY A 257 -3.56 1.25 -10.72
C GLY A 257 -4.49 0.63 -11.76
N GLN A 258 -5.80 0.83 -11.62
CA GLN A 258 -6.82 0.11 -12.39
C GLN A 258 -7.39 0.91 -13.58
N LYS A 259 -6.81 2.09 -13.87
CA LYS A 259 -7.30 3.03 -14.91
C LYS A 259 -6.20 3.42 -15.90
N LEU A 260 -5.26 2.49 -16.13
CA LEU A 260 -4.11 2.67 -17.03
C LEU A 260 -4.46 2.37 -18.51
N ASP A 261 -5.73 2.09 -18.84
CA ASP A 261 -6.19 1.94 -20.23
C ASP A 261 -6.24 3.30 -20.97
N GLU A 262 -6.41 3.25 -22.30
CA GLU A 262 -6.45 4.34 -23.31
C GLU A 262 -7.12 5.68 -22.92
N TYR A 263 -7.88 5.70 -21.83
CA TYR A 263 -8.45 6.87 -21.16
C TYR A 263 -7.44 7.76 -20.39
N LEU A 264 -6.18 7.33 -20.24
CA LEU A 264 -5.13 7.95 -19.41
C LEU A 264 -4.83 9.42 -19.70
N LEU A 265 -4.74 9.83 -20.97
CA LEU A 265 -4.38 11.22 -21.31
C LEU A 265 -5.45 12.23 -20.84
N LYS A 266 -6.73 11.83 -20.85
CA LYS A 266 -7.86 12.68 -20.43
C LYS A 266 -8.10 12.66 -18.91
N ARG A 267 -7.69 11.61 -18.20
CA ARG A 267 -7.93 11.48 -16.75
C ARG A 267 -6.72 11.81 -15.89
N LEU A 268 -5.48 11.60 -16.34
CA LEU A 268 -4.27 11.98 -15.56
C LEU A 268 -4.18 13.50 -15.31
N THR A 269 -4.76 14.33 -16.18
CA THR A 269 -4.85 15.78 -16.01
C THR A 269 -5.95 16.21 -15.01
N ASN A 270 -7.01 15.41 -14.88
CA ASN A 270 -8.14 15.65 -13.98
C ASN A 270 -8.01 14.95 -12.62
N SER A 271 -7.10 13.99 -12.54
CA SER A 271 -6.85 13.16 -11.37
C SER A 271 -5.58 13.65 -10.69
N GLY A 272 -5.69 14.12 -9.45
CA GLY A 272 -4.52 14.58 -8.69
C GLY A 272 -3.46 13.49 -8.53
N ILE A 273 -2.26 13.90 -8.08
CA ILE A 273 -1.21 12.98 -7.63
C ILE A 273 -1.81 12.02 -6.58
N PRO A 274 -1.48 10.72 -6.58
CA PRO A 274 -1.95 9.77 -5.58
C PRO A 274 -1.81 10.34 -4.18
N ASP A 275 -2.91 10.35 -3.45
CA ASP A 275 -2.92 10.68 -2.03
C ASP A 275 -2.65 9.43 -1.19
N ASP A 276 -2.45 9.65 0.10
CA ASP A 276 -2.12 8.57 1.04
C ASP A 276 -3.19 7.46 1.10
N LEU A 277 -4.46 7.77 0.85
CA LEU A 277 -5.50 6.74 0.76
C LEU A 277 -5.30 5.83 -0.47
N THR A 278 -4.92 6.42 -1.61
CA THR A 278 -4.64 5.67 -2.84
C THR A 278 -3.39 4.81 -2.70
N GLY A 279 -2.33 5.33 -2.07
CA GLY A 279 -1.12 4.55 -1.85
C GLY A 279 -1.30 3.42 -0.81
N ALA A 280 -2.23 3.59 0.13
CA ALA A 280 -2.45 2.63 1.21
C ALA A 280 -3.38 1.48 0.82
N LEU A 281 -4.48 1.77 0.13
CA LEU A 281 -5.57 0.82 -0.14
C LEU A 281 -5.89 0.63 -1.62
N GLY A 282 -5.26 1.39 -2.52
CA GLY A 282 -5.63 1.41 -3.92
C GLY A 282 -7.15 1.55 -4.09
N SER A 283 -7.75 0.69 -4.90
CA SER A 283 -9.20 0.54 -4.98
C SER A 283 -9.67 -0.46 -3.93
N PHE A 284 -10.54 -0.02 -3.02
CA PHE A 284 -11.01 -0.84 -1.91
C PHE A 284 -12.53 -0.79 -1.78
N ASN A 285 -13.08 -1.64 -0.92
CA ASN A 285 -14.52 -1.68 -0.64
C ASN A 285 -14.81 -1.30 0.82
N ILE A 286 -15.90 -0.57 1.01
CA ILE A 286 -16.57 -0.42 2.30
C ILE A 286 -17.64 -1.51 2.37
N TYR A 287 -17.63 -2.31 3.43
CA TYR A 287 -18.53 -3.44 3.61
C TYR A 287 -19.61 -3.13 4.63
N ALA A 288 -20.78 -3.71 4.42
CA ALA A 288 -21.88 -3.78 5.37
C ALA A 288 -22.09 -5.23 5.81
N ALA A 289 -22.11 -5.45 7.11
CA ALA A 289 -22.50 -6.70 7.74
C ALA A 289 -23.69 -6.48 8.69
N VAL A 290 -24.49 -7.52 8.93
CA VAL A 290 -25.54 -7.48 9.95
C VAL A 290 -24.90 -7.19 11.32
N ALA A 291 -25.46 -6.26 12.09
CA ALA A 291 -25.11 -6.09 13.50
C ALA A 291 -26.18 -6.73 14.38
N TYR A 292 -27.41 -6.25 14.27
CA TYR A 292 -28.56 -6.76 15.04
C TYR A 292 -29.69 -7.16 14.09
N ALA A 293 -30.29 -8.32 14.35
CA ALA A 293 -31.50 -8.76 13.69
C ALA A 293 -32.46 -9.46 14.66
N GLU A 294 -33.75 -9.23 14.49
CA GLU A 294 -34.81 -9.77 15.33
C GLU A 294 -35.62 -10.81 14.55
N PHE A 295 -35.73 -12.02 15.07
CA PHE A 295 -36.57 -13.06 14.50
C PHE A 295 -37.95 -13.03 15.12
N ASN A 296 -38.98 -13.21 14.29
CA ASN A 296 -40.33 -13.43 14.80
C ASN A 296 -40.45 -14.80 15.51
N ARG A 297 -41.58 -15.05 16.17
CA ARG A 297 -41.82 -16.27 16.96
C ARG A 297 -41.64 -17.57 16.18
N GLU A 298 -41.95 -17.59 14.89
CA GLU A 298 -41.78 -18.77 14.04
C GLU A 298 -40.42 -18.81 13.31
N ALA A 299 -39.57 -17.80 13.55
CA ALA A 299 -38.35 -17.52 12.80
C ALA A 299 -38.55 -17.52 11.27
N ARG A 300 -39.75 -17.20 10.77
CA ARG A 300 -40.10 -17.08 9.34
C ARG A 300 -39.81 -15.68 8.79
N ARG A 301 -39.66 -14.69 9.66
CA ARG A 301 -39.25 -13.34 9.32
C ARG A 301 -38.10 -12.90 10.21
N ALA A 302 -37.15 -12.17 9.64
CA ALA A 302 -36.09 -11.48 10.35
C ALA A 302 -36.12 -9.98 10.01
N THR A 303 -35.96 -9.15 11.02
CA THR A 303 -35.92 -7.69 10.90
C THR A 303 -34.51 -7.23 11.26
N VAL A 304 -33.73 -6.81 10.27
CA VAL A 304 -32.39 -6.25 10.47
C VAL A 304 -32.54 -4.79 10.90
N THR A 305 -32.13 -4.48 12.12
CA THR A 305 -32.29 -3.14 12.73
C THR A 305 -31.01 -2.31 12.66
N SER A 306 -29.84 -2.95 12.67
CA SER A 306 -28.55 -2.27 12.62
C SER A 306 -27.52 -3.04 11.80
N ILE A 307 -26.54 -2.32 11.28
CA ILE A 307 -25.43 -2.86 10.48
C ILE A 307 -24.08 -2.38 11.01
N TYR A 308 -23.05 -3.18 10.76
CA TYR A 308 -21.66 -2.77 10.90
C TYR A 308 -21.10 -2.31 9.56
N LEU A 309 -20.44 -1.15 9.56
CA LEU A 309 -19.70 -0.60 8.43
C LEU A 309 -18.20 -0.60 8.73
N TYR A 310 -17.41 -1.13 7.81
CA TYR A 310 -15.95 -1.25 7.94
C TYR A 310 -15.30 -1.39 6.56
N VAL A 311 -13.97 -1.26 6.50
CA VAL A 311 -13.18 -1.55 5.31
C VAL A 311 -12.41 -2.85 5.51
N ARG A 312 -12.36 -3.66 4.45
CA ARG A 312 -11.46 -4.80 4.32
C ARG A 312 -10.71 -4.62 3.01
N ASP A 313 -9.40 -4.85 3.02
CA ASP A 313 -8.59 -4.80 1.81
C ASP A 313 -7.47 -5.84 1.84
N ASN A 314 -7.07 -6.32 0.66
CA ASN A 314 -5.96 -7.24 0.51
C ASN A 314 -4.71 -6.43 0.14
N TYR A 315 -3.76 -6.28 1.06
CA TYR A 315 -2.48 -5.64 0.75
C TYR A 315 -1.54 -6.68 0.12
N THR A 316 -1.54 -6.71 -1.21
CA THR A 316 -0.88 -7.73 -2.01
C THR A 316 -0.24 -7.12 -3.26
N PHE A 317 0.76 -7.82 -3.80
CA PHE A 317 1.36 -7.53 -5.11
C PHE A 317 1.08 -8.68 -6.08
N SER A 318 -0.12 -9.25 -6.04
CA SER A 318 -0.60 -10.24 -7.00
C SER A 318 -1.09 -9.55 -8.26
N ASP A 319 -0.85 -10.19 -9.40
CA ASP A 319 -1.45 -9.82 -10.67
C ASP A 319 -2.60 -10.79 -10.95
N LYS A 320 -3.73 -10.31 -11.50
CA LYS A 320 -4.84 -11.19 -11.89
C LYS A 320 -4.35 -12.21 -12.91
N SER A 321 -4.83 -13.45 -12.81
CA SER A 321 -4.45 -14.50 -13.77
C SER A 321 -4.65 -14.01 -15.22
N ASP A 322 -3.63 -14.20 -16.05
CA ASP A 322 -3.52 -13.77 -17.46
C ASP A 322 -3.19 -12.30 -17.75
N ASN A 323 -3.02 -11.44 -16.73
CA ASN A 323 -2.58 -10.06 -16.93
C ASN A 323 -1.07 -9.86 -16.72
N GLN A 324 -0.49 -8.94 -17.49
CA GLN A 324 0.87 -8.49 -17.25
C GLN A 324 0.97 -7.66 -15.95
N SER A 325 2.14 -7.75 -15.31
CA SER A 325 2.36 -7.14 -14.01
C SER A 325 2.07 -5.65 -13.93
N GLN A 326 1.20 -5.28 -12.97
CA GLN A 326 0.70 -3.93 -12.80
C GLN A 326 1.85 -2.93 -12.63
N TYR A 327 1.83 -1.87 -13.43
CA TYR A 327 2.77 -0.76 -13.33
C TYR A 327 2.43 0.17 -12.15
N LEU A 328 3.43 0.43 -11.29
CA LEU A 328 3.28 1.21 -10.07
C LEU A 328 4.02 2.56 -10.13
N GLY A 329 4.62 2.91 -11.27
CA GLY A 329 5.38 4.13 -11.45
C GLY A 329 6.86 3.90 -11.69
N HIS A 330 7.57 4.96 -12.08
CA HIS A 330 9.01 5.02 -12.02
C HIS A 330 9.40 5.77 -10.75
N TRP A 331 10.13 5.13 -9.85
CA TRP A 331 10.44 5.63 -8.52
C TRP A 331 11.90 6.01 -8.40
N ASN A 332 12.19 7.02 -7.60
CA ASN A 332 13.50 7.23 -7.01
C ASN A 332 13.34 7.38 -5.49
N HIS A 333 14.43 7.65 -4.77
CA HIS A 333 14.42 7.74 -3.30
C HIS A 333 13.69 9.00 -2.77
N LYS A 334 13.13 9.86 -3.64
CA LYS A 334 12.45 11.11 -3.30
C LYS A 334 11.03 11.21 -3.84
N ARG A 335 10.74 10.69 -5.03
CA ARG A 335 9.57 10.98 -5.84
C ARG A 335 9.20 9.80 -6.76
N VAL A 336 8.06 9.94 -7.40
CA VAL A 336 7.56 9.05 -8.45
C VAL A 336 7.22 9.87 -9.71
N VAL A 337 7.51 9.31 -10.88
CA VAL A 337 7.08 9.81 -12.18
C VAL A 337 6.32 8.75 -12.95
N LEU A 338 5.45 9.16 -13.86
CA LEU A 338 4.71 8.25 -14.73
C LEU A 338 5.25 8.37 -16.15
N VAL A 339 5.67 7.25 -16.72
CA VAL A 339 6.08 7.16 -18.12
C VAL A 339 4.98 6.39 -18.84
N PRO A 340 4.02 7.05 -19.52
CA PRO A 340 2.90 6.37 -20.17
C PRO A 340 3.33 5.30 -21.15
N ALA A 341 4.43 5.52 -21.87
CA ALA A 341 5.01 4.53 -22.77
C ALA A 341 5.35 3.22 -22.05
N ALA A 342 5.88 3.28 -20.83
CA ALA A 342 6.17 2.09 -20.02
C ALA A 342 4.90 1.43 -19.44
N GLY A 343 3.85 2.22 -19.20
CA GLY A 343 2.51 1.69 -18.86
C GLY A 343 1.88 0.95 -20.03
N ALA A 344 1.82 1.59 -21.21
CA ALA A 344 1.21 1.05 -22.44
C ALA A 344 2.01 -0.12 -23.04
N ALA A 345 3.34 -0.10 -22.96
CA ALA A 345 4.18 -1.21 -23.42
C ALA A 345 3.88 -2.52 -22.65
N GLY A 346 3.36 -2.39 -21.44
CA GLY A 346 2.92 -3.56 -20.68
C GLY A 346 1.62 -4.20 -21.17
N ILE A 347 0.77 -3.44 -21.86
CA ILE A 347 -0.47 -3.90 -22.48
C ILE A 347 -0.19 -4.56 -23.84
N ALA A 348 0.84 -4.10 -24.56
CA ALA A 348 1.19 -4.58 -25.89
C ALA A 348 2.20 -5.75 -25.92
N SER A 349 2.60 -6.32 -24.77
CA SER A 349 3.65 -7.36 -24.67
C SER A 349 4.96 -6.99 -25.36
N LEU A 350 5.34 -5.70 -25.32
CA LEU A 350 6.59 -5.21 -25.90
C LEU A 350 7.64 -5.05 -24.78
N PRO A 351 8.64 -5.94 -24.66
CA PRO A 351 9.56 -6.01 -23.50
C PRO A 351 10.51 -4.81 -23.33
N TRP A 352 10.46 -3.83 -24.22
CA TRP A 352 11.51 -2.82 -24.42
C TRP A 352 11.34 -1.51 -23.63
N LEU A 353 10.54 -1.46 -22.56
CA LEU A 353 10.29 -0.23 -21.79
C LEU A 353 10.25 -0.42 -20.25
N ASP A 354 10.85 -1.50 -19.74
CA ASP A 354 11.10 -1.68 -18.30
C ASP A 354 12.51 -1.20 -17.92
N TYR A 355 12.85 0.01 -18.39
CA TYR A 355 14.16 0.60 -18.19
C TYR A 355 14.09 1.81 -17.26
N PRO A 356 15.12 2.05 -16.43
CA PRO A 356 15.24 3.31 -15.72
C PRO A 356 15.28 4.50 -16.69
N VAL A 357 14.76 5.63 -16.24
CA VAL A 357 14.74 6.87 -17.01
C VAL A 357 15.44 7.99 -16.24
N VAL A 358 16.15 8.85 -16.96
CA VAL A 358 16.70 10.09 -16.44
C VAL A 358 15.81 11.26 -16.84
N VAL A 359 15.49 12.11 -15.87
CA VAL A 359 14.74 13.37 -16.09
C VAL A 359 15.68 14.57 -15.99
N GLU A 360 15.31 15.70 -16.59
CA GLU A 360 16.07 16.96 -16.53
C GLU A 360 17.50 16.86 -17.09
N GLY A 361 17.81 15.82 -17.89
CA GLY A 361 19.12 15.61 -18.53
C GLY A 361 20.29 15.37 -17.55
N LYS A 362 20.02 15.24 -16.24
CA LYS A 362 21.06 15.15 -15.21
C LYS A 362 21.22 13.70 -14.75
N ARG A 363 22.34 13.05 -15.06
CA ARG A 363 22.64 11.69 -14.55
C ARG A 363 23.08 11.76 -13.09
N SER A 364 22.11 11.75 -12.18
CA SER A 364 22.34 11.71 -10.72
C SER A 364 21.31 10.80 -10.03
N ARG A 365 21.60 10.35 -8.80
CA ARG A 365 20.66 9.53 -8.00
C ARG A 365 19.29 10.21 -7.78
N ASP A 366 19.25 11.54 -7.84
CA ASP A 366 18.03 12.36 -7.69
C ASP A 366 17.18 12.42 -8.96
N ASN A 367 17.75 12.07 -10.11
CA ASN A 367 17.14 12.29 -11.42
C ASN A 367 16.93 10.98 -12.20
N ILE A 368 17.49 9.86 -11.73
CA ILE A 368 17.23 8.53 -12.30
C ILE A 368 16.06 7.90 -11.54
N TYR A 369 15.03 7.49 -12.30
CA TYR A 369 13.85 6.82 -11.79
C TYR A 369 13.76 5.40 -12.37
N TYR A 370 13.39 4.45 -11.53
CA TYR A 370 13.39 3.02 -11.81
C TYR A 370 11.95 2.51 -11.93
N PRO A 371 11.60 1.74 -12.96
CA PRO A 371 10.27 1.16 -13.08
C PRO A 371 10.02 0.20 -11.91
N VAL A 372 8.86 0.32 -11.29
CA VAL A 372 8.38 -0.57 -10.22
C VAL A 372 7.05 -1.18 -10.65
N ARG A 373 6.92 -2.49 -10.46
CA ARG A 373 5.73 -3.27 -10.77
C ARG A 373 5.42 -4.24 -9.64
N ASN A 374 4.25 -4.86 -9.65
CA ASN A 374 3.92 -5.95 -8.72
C ASN A 374 4.98 -7.07 -8.75
N LYS A 375 5.47 -7.45 -9.93
CA LYS A 375 6.55 -8.45 -10.10
C LYS A 375 7.84 -8.07 -9.39
N SER A 376 8.15 -6.77 -9.26
CA SER A 376 9.35 -6.30 -8.55
C SER A 376 9.28 -6.68 -7.07
N PHE A 377 8.10 -6.61 -6.45
CA PHE A 377 7.87 -7.08 -5.08
C PHE A 377 7.93 -8.59 -4.98
N ARG A 378 7.37 -9.33 -5.96
CA ARG A 378 7.45 -10.80 -6.00
C ARG A 378 8.88 -11.31 -6.19
N GLU A 379 9.68 -10.67 -7.04
CA GLU A 379 11.10 -10.95 -7.22
C GLU A 379 11.87 -10.73 -5.90
N TRP A 380 11.61 -9.60 -5.22
CA TRP A 380 12.18 -9.34 -3.90
C TRP A 380 11.77 -10.41 -2.87
N GLN A 381 10.48 -10.78 -2.85
CA GLN A 381 9.93 -11.79 -1.95
C GLN A 381 10.55 -13.17 -2.18
N GLN A 382 10.73 -13.58 -3.44
CA GLN A 382 11.41 -14.82 -3.81
C GLN A 382 12.88 -14.83 -3.40
N ARG A 383 13.59 -13.72 -3.63
CA ARG A 383 15.02 -13.58 -3.30
C ARG A 383 15.28 -13.66 -1.81
N HIS A 384 14.45 -13.00 -1.02
CA HIS A 384 14.71 -12.81 0.42
C HIS A 384 13.94 -13.77 1.32
N ARG A 385 12.95 -14.50 0.76
CA ARG A 385 12.01 -15.33 1.54
C ARG A 385 11.35 -14.53 2.67
N ARG A 386 11.04 -13.27 2.38
CA ARG A 386 10.45 -12.24 3.25
C ARG A 386 9.49 -11.40 2.42
N GLY A 387 8.71 -10.53 3.05
CA GLY A 387 7.63 -9.85 2.34
C GLY A 387 6.36 -10.66 2.50
N GLY A 388 5.37 -10.10 3.19
CA GLY A 388 4.16 -10.82 3.53
C GLY A 388 2.94 -10.04 3.11
N ASP A 389 2.15 -10.60 2.19
CA ASP A 389 0.81 -10.12 1.88
C ASP A 389 -0.05 -10.23 3.14
N PHE A 390 -0.90 -9.26 3.41
CA PHE A 390 -1.74 -9.26 4.60
C PHE A 390 -3.11 -8.65 4.32
N ILE A 391 -4.07 -8.97 5.17
CA ILE A 391 -5.42 -8.41 5.09
C ILE A 391 -5.51 -7.23 6.03
N ILE A 392 -5.97 -6.10 5.50
CA ILE A 392 -6.27 -4.91 6.28
C ILE A 392 -7.74 -4.95 6.65
N PHE A 393 -8.02 -4.67 7.92
CA PHE A 393 -9.34 -4.29 8.39
C PHE A 393 -9.25 -2.94 9.09
N SER A 394 -10.20 -2.06 8.80
CA SER A 394 -10.44 -0.90 9.67
C SER A 394 -11.15 -1.32 10.96
N ASP A 395 -11.21 -0.41 11.94
CA ASP A 395 -12.27 -0.46 12.94
C ASP A 395 -13.65 -0.32 12.27
N TYR A 396 -14.70 -0.65 13.00
CA TYR A 396 -16.07 -0.68 12.50
C TYR A 396 -16.96 0.35 13.20
N ARG A 397 -18.05 0.75 12.52
CA ARG A 397 -19.11 1.56 13.11
C ARG A 397 -20.43 0.82 13.06
N CYS A 398 -21.12 0.75 14.20
CA CYS A 398 -22.50 0.27 14.27
C CYS A 398 -23.44 1.42 13.88
N VAL A 399 -24.32 1.17 12.90
CA VAL A 399 -25.30 2.13 12.43
C VAL A 399 -26.69 1.52 12.53
N THR A 400 -27.57 2.15 13.28
CA THR A 400 -29.00 1.81 13.34
C THR A 400 -29.69 2.31 12.08
N LEU A 401 -30.45 1.43 11.42
CA LEU A 401 -31.16 1.75 10.20
C LEU A 401 -32.41 2.56 10.53
N PRO A 402 -32.65 3.72 9.88
CA PRO A 402 -33.90 4.46 10.07
C PRO A 402 -35.14 3.66 9.65
N GLN A 403 -34.96 2.78 8.67
CA GLN A 403 -35.97 1.82 8.23
C GLN A 403 -35.36 0.42 8.26
N PRO A 404 -35.82 -0.47 9.15
CA PRO A 404 -35.34 -1.85 9.20
C PRO A 404 -35.53 -2.59 7.87
N ILE A 405 -34.69 -3.59 7.64
CA ILE A 405 -34.78 -4.46 6.46
C ILE A 405 -35.47 -5.74 6.88
N GLU A 406 -36.64 -6.01 6.30
CA GLU A 406 -37.38 -7.24 6.54
C GLU A 406 -36.96 -8.31 5.54
N ILE A 407 -36.66 -9.49 6.06
CA ILE A 407 -36.31 -10.68 5.30
C ILE A 407 -37.32 -11.77 5.63
N VAL A 408 -37.99 -12.26 4.59
CA VAL A 408 -38.90 -13.41 4.70
C VAL A 408 -38.18 -14.66 4.22
N PHE A 409 -38.22 -15.71 5.03
CA PHE A 409 -37.73 -17.04 4.67
C PHE A 409 -38.88 -17.85 4.07
N SER A 410 -38.65 -18.41 2.88
CA SER A 410 -39.55 -19.38 2.25
C SER A 410 -39.50 -20.73 2.95
#